data_AF-A0AAU4ZDM1-F1
#
_entry.id   AF-A0AAU4ZDM1-F1
#
_cell.length_a   1.000
_cell.length_b   1.000
_cell.length_c   1.000
_cell.angle_alpha   90.00
_cell.angle_beta   90.00
_cell.angle_gamma   90.00
#
_symmetry.space_group_name_H-M   'P 1'
#
loop_
_entity.id
_entity.type
_entity.pdbx_description
1 polymer ?
#
loop_
_entity_poly.entity_id
_entity_poly.type
_entity_poly.pdbx_seq_one_letter_code
_entity_poly.pdbx_strand_id
1 'polypeptide(L)'
;MLDIKVETENSETHTHISDRALSDLVHRIGLKGDRFLVVQRVPDIPGTFVQVWFDHGDGYQLERRSGGAATHFRTMVDAPERVAELMTRWARQEPEWDAGVEWERADVPEEEPVPELPAEIRETLEERIRVLLRCGYGTVQGLSQAAEDYLVKDGVSPVTSAQARQLVERLWLERVEEQRQWPEVTDADRLTRAFARLDRDGITAREHFTCCRSCGMSEIWGSGQEDARGFVFFHMQCTESAASGHGLSLYYGGFDEESDDTAVVGREVVEALGDAGLTVEWDGSPDKAIELTGLDWRKRLVG
;
A
#
# COMPACT_ATOMS: atom_id res chain seq x y z
N MET A 1 -12.98 11.22 4.91
CA MET A 1 -12.46 10.11 4.07
C MET A 1 -12.68 8.82 4.83
N LEU A 2 -12.95 7.73 4.14
CA LEU A 2 -13.07 6.39 4.69
C LEU A 2 -11.68 5.76 4.73
N ASP A 3 -11.29 5.16 5.84
CA ASP A 3 -10.01 4.43 5.96
C ASP A 3 -10.14 3.03 5.36
N ILE A 4 -10.26 3.01 4.02
CA ILE A 4 -10.40 1.81 3.22
C ILE A 4 -9.51 1.86 1.98
N LYS A 5 -9.21 0.67 1.46
CA LYS A 5 -8.66 0.42 0.13
C LYS A 5 -9.74 -0.27 -0.69
N VAL A 6 -9.99 0.22 -1.89
CA VAL A 6 -10.90 -0.37 -2.88
C VAL A 6 -10.08 -0.85 -4.06
N GLU A 7 -10.28 -2.09 -4.47
CA GLU A 7 -9.71 -2.66 -5.69
C GLU A 7 -10.85 -3.06 -6.62
N THR A 8 -10.85 -2.56 -7.84
CA THR A 8 -11.87 -2.83 -8.87
C THR A 8 -11.38 -3.88 -9.87
N GLU A 9 -12.29 -4.46 -10.66
CA GLU A 9 -11.97 -5.49 -11.66
C GLU A 9 -10.84 -5.09 -12.63
N ASN A 10 -10.77 -3.82 -13.01
CA ASN A 10 -9.73 -3.27 -13.89
C ASN A 10 -8.38 -3.00 -13.19
N SER A 11 -8.18 -3.53 -11.99
CA SER A 11 -6.97 -3.37 -11.16
C SER A 11 -6.70 -1.92 -10.73
N GLU A 12 -7.68 -1.01 -10.81
CA GLU A 12 -7.57 0.30 -10.18
C GLU A 12 -7.64 0.13 -8.65
N THR A 13 -6.75 0.83 -7.95
CA THR A 13 -6.73 0.88 -6.49
C THR A 13 -7.05 2.30 -6.03
N HIS A 14 -7.99 2.42 -5.10
CA HIS A 14 -8.35 3.68 -4.48
C HIS A 14 -8.21 3.59 -2.95
N THR A 15 -7.48 4.51 -2.34
CA THR A 15 -7.23 4.53 -0.89
C THR A 15 -7.73 5.82 -0.27
N HIS A 16 -8.21 5.74 0.97
CA HIS A 16 -8.72 6.89 1.73
C HIS A 16 -9.78 7.71 0.97
N ILE A 17 -10.75 7.06 0.31
CA ILE A 17 -11.74 7.75 -0.55
C ILE A 17 -12.92 8.35 0.24
N SER A 18 -13.68 9.24 -0.38
CA SER A 18 -14.94 9.73 0.19
C SER A 18 -16.08 8.73 0.02
N ASP A 19 -17.12 8.85 0.84
CA ASP A 19 -18.36 8.05 0.72
C ASP A 19 -18.97 8.17 -0.69
N ARG A 20 -18.94 9.39 -1.25
CA ARG A 20 -19.41 9.65 -2.61
C ARG A 20 -18.58 8.89 -3.63
N ALA A 21 -17.26 8.90 -3.50
CA ALA A 21 -16.39 8.17 -4.42
C ALA A 21 -16.60 6.65 -4.33
N LEU A 22 -16.79 6.10 -3.13
CA LEU A 22 -17.16 4.68 -2.96
C LEU A 22 -18.50 4.39 -3.64
N SER A 23 -19.51 5.24 -3.42
CA SER A 23 -20.80 5.13 -4.08
C SER A 23 -20.66 5.16 -5.60
N ASP A 24 -19.92 6.13 -6.15
CA ASP A 24 -19.70 6.27 -7.59
C ASP A 24 -19.04 5.00 -8.18
N LEU A 25 -18.10 4.37 -7.46
CA LEU A 25 -17.51 3.08 -7.86
C LEU A 25 -18.53 1.94 -7.86
N VAL A 26 -19.39 1.84 -6.85
CA VAL A 26 -20.44 0.81 -6.79
C VAL A 26 -21.46 0.99 -7.92
N HIS A 27 -21.81 2.23 -8.30
CA HIS A 27 -22.75 2.49 -9.39
C HIS A 27 -22.19 2.17 -10.78
N ARG A 28 -20.87 2.06 -10.92
CA ARG A 28 -20.24 1.54 -12.15
C ARG A 28 -20.41 0.04 -12.31
N ILE A 29 -20.71 -0.68 -11.21
CA ILE A 29 -20.78 -2.14 -11.25
C ILE A 29 -21.91 -2.61 -12.17
N GLY A 30 -21.57 -3.49 -13.11
CA GLY A 30 -22.42 -3.98 -14.19
C GLY A 30 -22.06 -3.38 -15.55
N LEU A 31 -21.20 -2.36 -15.59
CA LEU A 31 -20.60 -1.84 -16.82
C LEU A 31 -19.46 -2.76 -17.29
N LYS A 32 -19.04 -2.58 -18.55
CA LYS A 32 -17.93 -3.35 -19.14
C LYS A 32 -16.63 -3.05 -18.39
N GLY A 33 -16.06 -4.08 -17.76
CA GLY A 33 -14.82 -3.97 -17.00
C GLY A 33 -15.00 -3.51 -15.54
N ASP A 34 -16.25 -3.45 -15.08
CA ASP A 34 -16.61 -3.15 -13.69
C ASP A 34 -17.63 -4.20 -13.20
N ARG A 35 -17.23 -5.48 -13.05
CA ARG A 35 -18.13 -6.53 -12.53
C ARG A 35 -18.01 -6.75 -11.04
N PHE A 36 -16.90 -6.37 -10.44
CA PHE A 36 -16.70 -6.48 -9.01
C PHE A 36 -15.78 -5.40 -8.46
N LEU A 37 -15.88 -5.21 -7.15
CA LEU A 37 -14.86 -4.55 -6.36
C LEU A 37 -14.73 -5.21 -4.99
N VAL A 38 -13.54 -5.10 -4.42
CA VAL A 38 -13.19 -5.59 -3.08
C VAL A 38 -12.79 -4.39 -2.23
N VAL A 39 -13.30 -4.35 -1.00
CA VAL A 39 -13.00 -3.29 -0.03
C VAL A 39 -12.37 -3.89 1.22
N GLN A 40 -11.18 -3.41 1.53
CA GLN A 40 -10.42 -3.71 2.75
C GLN A 40 -10.35 -2.46 3.63
N ARG A 41 -10.13 -2.65 4.93
CA ARG A 41 -9.83 -1.53 5.83
C ARG A 41 -8.39 -1.09 5.66
N VAL A 42 -8.09 0.13 6.10
CA VAL A 42 -6.72 0.64 6.20
C VAL A 42 -6.39 0.89 7.68
N PRO A 43 -5.32 0.26 8.22
CA PRO A 43 -4.54 -0.80 7.59
C PRO A 43 -5.35 -2.09 7.40
N ASP A 44 -4.95 -2.92 6.43
CA ASP A 44 -5.59 -4.21 6.17
C ASP A 44 -5.56 -5.11 7.40
N ILE A 45 -6.64 -5.86 7.60
CA ILE A 45 -6.73 -6.92 8.60
C ILE A 45 -6.93 -8.21 7.78
N PRO A 46 -5.90 -9.07 7.67
CA PRO A 46 -5.96 -10.23 6.78
C PRO A 46 -7.23 -11.06 6.95
N GLY A 47 -7.86 -11.39 5.83
CA GLY A 47 -9.13 -12.12 5.80
C GLY A 47 -10.37 -11.28 6.14
N THR A 48 -10.24 -9.96 6.31
CA THR A 48 -11.37 -9.06 6.59
C THR A 48 -11.68 -8.13 5.43
N PHE A 49 -12.80 -8.35 4.75
CA PHE A 49 -13.21 -7.55 3.61
C PHE A 49 -14.73 -7.52 3.45
N VAL A 50 -15.20 -6.58 2.64
CA VAL A 50 -16.51 -6.62 1.99
C VAL A 50 -16.30 -6.51 0.49
N GLN A 51 -16.95 -7.35 -0.30
CA GLN A 51 -16.84 -7.33 -1.76
C GLN A 51 -18.21 -7.43 -2.39
N VAL A 52 -18.35 -6.91 -3.60
CA VAL A 52 -19.57 -7.05 -4.39
C VAL A 52 -19.21 -7.55 -5.78
N TRP A 53 -19.99 -8.52 -6.25
CA TRP A 53 -19.97 -9.01 -7.62
C TRP A 53 -21.35 -8.83 -8.25
N PHE A 54 -21.40 -8.41 -9.50
CA PHE A 54 -22.65 -8.34 -10.26
C PHE A 54 -22.77 -9.52 -11.22
N ASP A 55 -23.79 -10.34 -11.01
CA ASP A 55 -24.15 -11.42 -11.90
C ASP A 55 -25.25 -10.98 -12.88
N HIS A 56 -25.10 -11.34 -14.15
CA HIS A 56 -26.07 -10.98 -15.19
C HIS A 56 -27.37 -11.78 -15.03
N GLY A 57 -28.27 -11.28 -14.18
CA GLY A 57 -29.62 -11.82 -14.00
C GLY A 57 -30.06 -11.89 -12.54
N ASP A 58 -29.12 -11.97 -11.60
CA ASP A 58 -29.39 -12.23 -10.19
C ASP A 58 -29.14 -11.02 -9.27
N GLY A 59 -28.68 -9.88 -9.82
CA GLY A 59 -28.46 -8.65 -9.06
C GLY A 59 -27.04 -8.54 -8.49
N TYR A 60 -26.89 -7.88 -7.33
CA TYR A 60 -25.60 -7.67 -6.68
C TYR A 60 -25.40 -8.70 -5.57
N GLN A 61 -24.43 -9.61 -5.75
CA GLN A 61 -23.99 -10.48 -4.69
C GLN A 61 -23.00 -9.73 -3.80
N LEU A 62 -23.45 -9.33 -2.62
CA LEU A 62 -22.61 -8.71 -1.59
C LEU A 62 -22.07 -9.79 -0.66
N GLU A 63 -20.78 -9.77 -0.39
CA GLU A 63 -20.12 -10.70 0.51
C GLU A 63 -19.31 -9.99 1.57
N ARG A 64 -19.20 -10.61 2.74
CA ARG A 64 -18.31 -10.17 3.82
C ARG A 64 -17.53 -11.33 4.38
N ARG A 65 -16.32 -11.04 4.84
CA ARG A 65 -15.50 -11.96 5.64
C ARG A 65 -14.83 -11.21 6.77
N SER A 66 -14.62 -11.88 7.89
CA SER A 66 -13.93 -11.34 9.07
C SER A 66 -13.01 -12.43 9.63
N GLY A 67 -11.86 -12.63 8.99
CA GLY A 67 -10.89 -13.67 9.30
C GLY A 67 -11.01 -14.89 8.40
N GLY A 68 -11.38 -16.05 8.95
CA GLY A 68 -11.39 -17.35 8.27
C GLY A 68 -12.62 -17.63 7.41
N ALA A 69 -12.61 -18.76 6.69
CA ALA A 69 -13.71 -19.21 5.83
C ALA A 69 -15.05 -19.33 6.58
N ALA A 70 -14.99 -19.68 7.88
CA ALA A 70 -16.18 -19.81 8.72
C ALA A 70 -16.98 -18.51 8.91
N THR A 71 -16.37 -17.35 8.67
CA THR A 71 -17.00 -16.03 8.78
C THR A 71 -17.30 -15.40 7.42
N HIS A 72 -17.23 -16.18 6.34
CA HIS A 72 -17.57 -15.74 4.99
C HIS A 72 -19.07 -15.91 4.73
N PHE A 73 -19.74 -14.79 4.55
CA PHE A 73 -21.16 -14.72 4.26
C PHE A 73 -21.44 -13.98 2.96
N ARG A 74 -22.56 -14.30 2.32
CA ARG A 74 -23.06 -13.65 1.11
C ARG A 74 -24.54 -13.34 1.23
N THR A 75 -25.00 -12.36 0.46
CA THR A 75 -26.41 -11.97 0.34
C THR A 75 -26.66 -11.36 -1.03
N MET A 76 -27.90 -11.41 -1.51
CA MET A 76 -28.30 -10.74 -2.75
C MET A 76 -28.91 -9.38 -2.42
N VAL A 77 -28.50 -8.37 -3.18
CA VAL A 77 -28.96 -6.99 -3.06
C VAL A 77 -29.44 -6.52 -4.43
N ASP A 78 -30.64 -5.97 -4.49
CA ASP A 78 -31.30 -5.66 -5.77
C ASP A 78 -30.92 -4.29 -6.37
N ALA A 79 -30.18 -3.45 -5.61
CA ALA A 79 -29.91 -2.07 -5.98
C ALA A 79 -28.50 -1.61 -5.54
N PRO A 80 -27.75 -0.90 -6.42
CA PRO A 80 -26.40 -0.42 -6.11
C PRO A 80 -26.40 0.61 -4.96
N GLU A 81 -27.47 1.37 -4.77
CA GLU A 81 -27.60 2.33 -3.67
C GLU A 81 -27.53 1.62 -2.31
N ARG A 82 -28.18 0.46 -2.19
CA ARG A 82 -28.18 -0.34 -0.97
C ARG A 82 -26.82 -1.01 -0.74
N VAL A 83 -26.16 -1.46 -1.81
CA VAL A 83 -24.77 -1.96 -1.72
C VAL A 83 -23.84 -0.86 -1.20
N ALA A 84 -23.87 0.33 -1.81
CA ALA A 84 -23.04 1.46 -1.42
C ALA A 84 -23.28 1.89 0.04
N GLU A 85 -24.54 1.91 0.48
CA GLU A 85 -24.89 2.17 1.87
C GLU A 85 -24.24 1.15 2.81
N LEU A 86 -24.46 -0.14 2.57
CA LEU A 86 -23.92 -1.22 3.41
C LEU A 86 -22.40 -1.19 3.49
N MET A 87 -21.71 -1.04 2.35
CA MET A 87 -20.25 -0.96 2.30
C MET A 87 -19.71 0.30 3.02
N THR A 88 -20.40 1.43 2.91
CA THR A 88 -20.03 2.67 3.62
C THR A 88 -20.16 2.49 5.13
N ARG A 89 -21.25 1.88 5.60
CA ARG A 89 -21.47 1.62 7.04
C ARG A 89 -20.45 0.61 7.58
N TRP A 90 -20.11 -0.43 6.79
CA TRP A 90 -19.03 -1.37 7.12
C TRP A 90 -17.65 -0.68 7.21
N ALA A 91 -17.36 0.21 6.26
CA ALA A 91 -16.11 0.97 6.19
C ALA A 91 -15.94 1.89 7.41
N ARG A 92 -17.03 2.52 7.86
CA ARG A 92 -17.08 3.35 9.07
C ARG A 92 -17.07 2.56 10.37
N GLN A 93 -17.18 1.23 10.29
CA GLN A 93 -17.29 0.35 11.45
C GLN A 93 -18.50 0.69 12.32
N GLU A 94 -19.62 1.07 11.70
CA GLU A 94 -20.85 1.38 12.43
C GLU A 94 -21.36 0.13 13.17
N PRO A 95 -21.82 0.26 14.43
CA PRO A 95 -22.53 -0.81 15.12
C PRO A 95 -23.75 -1.24 14.28
N GLU A 96 -23.97 -2.55 14.18
CA GLU A 96 -25.11 -3.12 13.45
C GLU A 96 -25.24 -2.57 12.01
N TRP A 97 -24.11 -2.36 11.33
CA TRP A 97 -24.05 -1.83 9.96
C TRP A 97 -24.88 -2.67 8.97
N ASP A 98 -25.03 -3.97 9.23
CA ASP A 98 -25.79 -4.94 8.45
C ASP A 98 -27.15 -5.31 9.06
N ALA A 99 -27.69 -4.48 9.97
CA ALA A 99 -29.02 -4.68 10.53
C ALA A 99 -30.09 -4.82 9.43
N GLY A 100 -30.91 -5.87 9.55
CA GLY A 100 -31.98 -6.18 8.60
C GLY A 100 -31.51 -6.86 7.30
N VAL A 101 -30.23 -7.26 7.20
CA VAL A 101 -29.71 -8.06 6.09
C VAL A 101 -29.71 -9.54 6.47
N GLU A 102 -30.33 -10.37 5.64
CA GLU A 102 -30.25 -11.82 5.76
C GLU A 102 -28.99 -12.32 5.05
N TRP A 103 -28.14 -13.02 5.80
CA TRP A 103 -26.86 -13.52 5.32
C TRP A 103 -26.86 -15.05 5.24
N GLU A 104 -26.32 -15.58 4.16
CA GLU A 104 -26.08 -17.00 3.97
C GLU A 104 -24.59 -17.31 4.03
N ARG A 105 -24.21 -18.53 4.42
CA ARG A 105 -22.80 -18.95 4.38
C ARG A 105 -22.35 -19.07 2.92
N ALA A 106 -21.13 -18.62 2.64
CA ALA A 106 -20.53 -18.75 1.31
C ALA A 106 -19.95 -20.16 1.04
N ASP A 107 -20.01 -21.07 2.03
CA ASP A 107 -19.54 -22.46 1.96
C ASP A 107 -18.11 -22.63 1.41
N VAL A 108 -17.23 -21.69 1.76
CA VAL A 108 -15.81 -21.77 1.45
C VAL A 108 -15.16 -22.87 2.32
N PRO A 109 -14.35 -23.77 1.74
CA PRO A 109 -13.65 -24.81 2.51
C PRO A 109 -12.76 -24.22 3.60
N GLU A 110 -12.68 -24.91 4.73
CA GLU A 110 -11.69 -24.58 5.77
C GLU A 110 -10.29 -24.92 5.26
N GLU A 111 -9.33 -24.05 5.57
CA GLU A 111 -7.93 -24.27 5.24
C GLU A 111 -7.33 -25.33 6.17
N GLU A 112 -6.51 -26.21 5.61
CA GLU A 112 -5.78 -27.20 6.40
C GLU A 112 -4.77 -26.51 7.34
N PRO A 113 -4.54 -27.06 8.55
CA PRO A 113 -3.59 -26.49 9.48
C PRO A 113 -2.19 -26.47 8.85
N VAL A 114 -1.61 -25.27 8.79
CA VAL A 114 -0.29 -25.04 8.24
C VAL A 114 0.78 -25.52 9.23
N PRO A 115 1.73 -26.38 8.83
CA PRO A 115 2.80 -26.83 9.72
C PRO A 115 3.73 -25.68 10.14
N GLU A 116 4.15 -25.69 11.40
CA GLU A 116 5.10 -24.71 11.92
C GLU A 116 6.44 -24.71 11.16
N LEU A 117 7.02 -23.53 11.01
CA LEU A 117 8.35 -23.37 10.44
C LEU A 117 9.44 -23.82 11.42
N PRO A 118 10.53 -24.45 10.95
CA PRO A 118 11.72 -24.67 11.78
C PRO A 118 12.22 -23.34 12.36
N ALA A 119 12.65 -23.36 13.63
CA ALA A 119 12.97 -22.14 14.37
C ALA A 119 14.00 -21.24 13.68
N GLU A 120 15.09 -21.81 13.16
CA GLU A 120 16.15 -21.06 12.45
C GLU A 120 15.63 -20.36 11.18
N ILE A 121 14.76 -21.04 10.43
CA ILE A 121 14.11 -20.48 9.23
C ILE A 121 13.17 -19.36 9.64
N ARG A 122 12.35 -19.59 10.66
CA ARG A 122 11.39 -18.60 11.17
C ARG A 122 12.11 -17.33 11.65
N GLU A 123 13.16 -17.45 12.46
CA GLU A 123 13.92 -16.30 12.97
C GLU A 123 14.53 -15.48 11.84
N THR A 124 15.15 -16.15 10.86
CA THR A 124 15.73 -15.50 9.68
C THR A 124 14.69 -14.74 8.86
N LEU A 125 13.51 -15.34 8.65
CA LEU A 125 12.41 -14.70 7.92
C LEU A 125 11.77 -13.56 8.72
N GLU A 126 11.60 -13.71 10.04
CA GLU A 126 11.08 -12.64 10.89
C GLU A 126 11.93 -11.37 10.81
N GLU A 127 13.26 -11.50 10.88
CA GLU A 127 14.17 -10.37 10.76
C GLU A 127 14.00 -9.65 9.42
N ARG A 128 13.97 -10.40 8.31
CA ARG A 128 13.79 -9.82 6.97
C ARG A 128 12.42 -9.16 6.81
N ILE A 129 11.35 -9.85 7.18
CA ILE A 129 9.99 -9.37 7.00
C ILE A 129 9.71 -8.16 7.90
N ARG A 130 10.27 -8.10 9.11
CA ARG A 130 10.17 -6.90 9.95
C ARG A 130 10.79 -5.66 9.30
N VAL A 131 11.91 -5.80 8.57
CA VAL A 131 12.49 -4.68 7.81
C VAL A 131 11.54 -4.21 6.70
N LEU A 132 10.98 -5.15 5.94
CA LEU A 132 10.05 -4.84 4.85
C LEU A 132 8.72 -4.24 5.37
N LEU A 133 8.21 -4.72 6.50
CA LEU A 133 7.05 -4.14 7.19
C LEU A 133 7.32 -2.71 7.66
N ARG A 134 8.55 -2.42 8.14
CA ARG A 134 8.94 -1.05 8.51
C ARG A 134 9.07 -0.15 7.28
N CYS A 135 9.43 -0.67 6.11
CA CYS A 135 9.42 0.10 4.86
C CYS A 135 8.01 0.64 4.57
N GLY A 136 6.97 -0.14 4.85
CA GLY A 136 5.57 0.31 4.83
C GLY A 136 4.93 0.41 3.44
N TYR A 137 5.57 -0.14 2.40
CA TYR A 137 5.08 -0.14 1.01
C TYR A 137 4.60 -1.52 0.51
N GLY A 138 4.85 -2.58 1.28
CA GLY A 138 4.46 -3.94 0.91
C GLY A 138 2.97 -4.22 1.18
N THR A 139 2.42 -5.17 0.42
CA THR A 139 1.12 -5.81 0.71
C THR A 139 1.34 -7.13 1.44
N VAL A 140 0.32 -7.65 2.11
CA VAL A 140 0.41 -8.99 2.75
C VAL A 140 0.85 -10.05 1.73
N GLN A 141 0.29 -10.00 0.52
CA GLN A 141 0.66 -10.91 -0.57
C GLN A 141 2.12 -10.74 -1.00
N GLY A 142 2.55 -9.50 -1.27
CA GLY A 142 3.92 -9.22 -1.72
C GLY A 142 4.97 -9.58 -0.68
N LEU A 143 4.67 -9.36 0.60
CA LEU A 143 5.55 -9.75 1.71
C LEU A 143 5.58 -11.28 1.90
N SER A 144 4.45 -11.97 1.65
CA SER A 144 4.41 -13.45 1.69
C SER A 144 5.26 -14.04 0.57
N GLN A 145 5.17 -13.49 -0.63
CA GLN A 145 6.03 -13.89 -1.74
C GLN A 145 7.50 -13.60 -1.44
N ALA A 146 7.82 -12.43 -0.88
CA ALA A 146 9.18 -12.10 -0.47
C ALA A 146 9.73 -13.08 0.59
N ALA A 147 8.88 -13.55 1.52
CA ALA A 147 9.27 -14.56 2.52
C ALA A 147 9.54 -15.93 1.90
N GLU A 148 8.71 -16.35 0.93
CA GLU A 148 8.89 -17.60 0.18
C GLU A 148 10.20 -17.57 -0.60
N ASP A 149 10.47 -16.47 -1.31
CA ASP A 149 11.62 -16.33 -2.19
C ASP A 149 12.95 -16.14 -1.44
N TYR A 150 12.93 -15.63 -0.20
CA TYR A 150 14.13 -15.17 0.52
C TYR A 150 15.16 -16.28 0.79
N LEU A 151 14.69 -17.49 1.05
CA LEU A 151 15.56 -18.64 1.39
C LEU A 151 15.65 -19.66 0.26
N VAL A 152 15.14 -19.34 -0.93
CA VAL A 152 15.25 -20.23 -2.09
C VAL A 152 16.71 -20.38 -2.46
N LYS A 153 17.17 -21.64 -2.49
CA LYS A 153 18.52 -21.97 -2.92
C LYS A 153 18.47 -23.14 -3.89
N ASP A 154 19.18 -23.01 -5.02
CA ASP A 154 19.25 -24.03 -6.06
C ASP A 154 17.86 -24.49 -6.56
N GLY A 155 16.88 -23.57 -6.56
CA GLY A 155 15.49 -23.83 -6.97
C GLY A 155 14.63 -24.55 -5.92
N VAL A 156 15.15 -24.78 -4.71
CA VAL A 156 14.42 -25.41 -3.61
C VAL A 156 13.96 -24.34 -2.63
N SER A 157 12.65 -24.23 -2.43
CA SER A 157 12.08 -23.42 -1.36
C SER A 157 11.93 -24.24 -0.09
N PRO A 158 12.52 -23.82 1.04
CA PRO A 158 12.33 -24.48 2.33
C PRO A 158 11.02 -24.07 3.02
N VAL A 159 10.25 -23.14 2.43
CA VAL A 159 9.04 -22.55 3.01
C VAL A 159 7.90 -22.63 1.99
N THR A 160 6.77 -23.19 2.38
CA THR A 160 5.57 -23.19 1.54
C THR A 160 4.90 -21.80 1.54
N SER A 161 4.15 -21.47 0.48
CA SER A 161 3.40 -20.22 0.41
C SER A 161 2.44 -20.04 1.59
N ALA A 162 1.85 -21.13 2.10
CA ALA A 162 0.96 -21.08 3.27
C ALA A 162 1.71 -20.72 4.56
N GLN A 163 2.91 -21.28 4.77
CA GLN A 163 3.77 -20.94 5.91
C GLN A 163 4.25 -19.50 5.84
N ALA A 164 4.67 -19.03 4.66
CA ALA A 164 5.07 -17.65 4.42
C ALA A 164 3.93 -16.68 4.74
N ARG A 165 2.72 -16.97 4.24
CA ARG A 165 1.53 -16.17 4.51
C ARG A 165 1.21 -16.10 6.00
N GLN A 166 1.16 -17.24 6.70
CA GLN A 166 0.86 -17.27 8.13
C GLN A 166 1.87 -16.46 8.96
N LEU A 167 3.17 -16.54 8.62
CA LEU A 167 4.21 -15.76 9.26
C LEU A 167 3.99 -14.25 9.05
N VAL A 168 3.76 -13.85 7.79
CA VAL A 168 3.57 -12.44 7.42
C VAL A 168 2.31 -11.86 8.03
N GLU A 169 1.17 -12.57 8.00
CA GLU A 169 -0.07 -12.10 8.61
C GLU A 169 0.08 -11.85 10.11
N ARG A 170 0.81 -12.71 10.82
CA ARG A 170 1.09 -12.49 12.25
C ARG A 170 1.92 -11.21 12.46
N LEU A 171 3.05 -11.07 11.76
CA LEU A 171 3.92 -9.90 11.89
C LEU A 171 3.23 -8.60 11.41
N TRP A 172 2.34 -8.71 10.41
CA TRP A 172 1.50 -7.62 9.94
C TRP A 172 0.56 -7.15 11.04
N LEU A 173 -0.13 -8.06 11.73
CA LEU A 173 -1.02 -7.70 12.84
C LEU A 173 -0.27 -7.09 14.03
N GLU A 174 0.92 -7.60 14.36
CA GLU A 174 1.83 -6.96 15.34
C GLU A 174 2.10 -5.50 14.94
N ARG A 175 2.43 -5.27 13.67
CA ARG A 175 2.71 -3.94 13.12
C ARG A 175 1.49 -3.03 13.12
N VAL A 176 0.32 -3.56 12.78
CA VAL A 176 -0.95 -2.82 12.83
C VAL A 176 -1.24 -2.33 14.24
N GLU A 177 -0.98 -3.14 15.26
CA GLU A 177 -1.17 -2.74 16.66
C GLU A 177 -0.18 -1.64 17.08
N GLU A 178 1.09 -1.75 16.69
CA GLU A 178 2.07 -0.68 16.92
C GLU A 178 1.63 0.67 16.30
N GLN A 179 1.06 0.64 15.08
CA GLN A 179 0.62 1.84 14.38
C GLN A 179 -0.49 2.61 15.10
N ARG A 180 -1.27 1.96 15.96
CA ARG A 180 -2.33 2.63 16.75
C ARG A 180 -1.78 3.62 17.76
N GLN A 181 -0.52 3.46 18.15
CA GLN A 181 0.16 4.30 19.15
C GLN A 181 0.91 5.47 18.50
N TRP A 182 0.90 5.57 17.18
CA TRP A 182 1.62 6.59 16.45
C TRP A 182 0.91 7.95 16.49
N PRO A 183 1.66 9.06 16.37
CA PRO A 183 1.05 10.38 16.22
C PRO A 183 0.24 10.44 14.94
N GLU A 184 -0.77 11.32 14.91
CA GLU A 184 -1.64 11.54 13.74
C GLU A 184 -0.84 11.81 12.46
N VAL A 185 0.26 12.56 12.56
CA VAL A 185 1.17 12.86 11.45
C VAL A 185 2.57 12.37 11.81
N THR A 186 3.13 11.50 10.95
CA THR A 186 4.52 11.01 11.01
C THR A 186 5.39 11.71 9.99
N ASP A 187 6.71 11.51 10.08
CA ASP A 187 7.63 12.03 9.06
C ASP A 187 7.41 11.40 7.69
N ALA A 188 6.98 10.14 7.64
CA ALA A 188 6.59 9.49 6.39
C ALA A 188 5.34 10.15 5.77
N ASP A 189 4.37 10.60 6.57
CA ASP A 189 3.21 11.34 6.05
C ASP A 189 3.62 12.72 5.51
N ARG A 190 4.57 13.40 6.18
CA ARG A 190 5.14 14.68 5.73
C ARG A 190 5.86 14.50 4.40
N LEU A 191 6.67 13.45 4.28
CA LEU A 191 7.37 13.08 3.04
C LEU A 191 6.38 12.83 1.90
N THR A 192 5.35 12.03 2.12
CA THR A 192 4.32 11.77 1.11
C THR A 192 3.59 13.05 0.68
N ARG A 193 3.29 13.96 1.61
CA ARG A 193 2.71 15.27 1.26
C ARG A 193 3.67 16.14 0.44
N ALA A 194 4.95 16.14 0.75
CA ALA A 194 5.97 16.88 -0.01
C ALA A 194 6.10 16.31 -1.44
N PHE A 195 6.17 14.99 -1.59
CA PHE A 195 6.20 14.33 -2.90
C PHE A 195 4.94 14.64 -3.71
N ALA A 196 3.75 14.56 -3.10
CA ALA A 196 2.50 14.90 -3.78
C ALA A 196 2.38 16.40 -4.15
N ARG A 197 3.10 17.28 -3.44
CA ARG A 197 3.21 18.70 -3.83
C ARG A 197 4.14 18.86 -5.03
N LEU A 198 5.33 18.26 -4.98
CA LEU A 198 6.31 18.31 -6.07
C LEU A 198 5.71 17.77 -7.38
N ASP A 199 4.99 16.65 -7.33
CA ASP A 199 4.31 16.07 -8.49
C ASP A 199 3.29 17.02 -9.12
N ARG A 200 2.47 17.69 -8.29
CA ARG A 200 1.50 18.69 -8.75
C ARG A 200 2.17 19.93 -9.31
N ASP A 201 3.32 20.30 -8.76
CA ASP A 201 4.06 21.50 -9.13
C ASP A 201 4.98 21.25 -10.35
N GLY A 202 4.91 20.08 -11.00
CA GLY A 202 5.59 19.78 -12.27
C GLY A 202 6.95 19.08 -12.13
N ILE A 203 7.22 18.47 -10.98
CA ILE A 203 8.38 17.60 -10.73
C ILE A 203 7.89 16.17 -10.52
N THR A 204 8.22 15.24 -11.42
CA THR A 204 7.85 13.83 -11.30
C THR A 204 8.40 13.23 -10.00
N ALA A 205 7.54 13.03 -8.99
CA ALA A 205 7.95 12.62 -7.65
C ALA A 205 7.52 11.18 -7.36
N ARG A 206 8.46 10.25 -7.20
CA ARG A 206 8.15 8.82 -7.01
C ARG A 206 8.76 8.26 -5.72
N GLU A 207 7.90 7.88 -4.79
CA GLU A 207 8.29 7.19 -3.57
C GLU A 207 8.50 5.69 -3.83
N HIS A 208 9.47 5.07 -3.15
CA HIS A 208 9.71 3.62 -3.19
C HIS A 208 9.77 3.04 -4.61
N PHE A 209 10.45 3.76 -5.51
CA PHE A 209 10.42 3.54 -6.94
C PHE A 209 11.58 2.67 -7.42
N THR A 210 11.25 1.50 -7.98
CA THR A 210 12.20 0.47 -8.44
C THR A 210 13.13 -0.08 -7.34
N CYS A 211 13.93 -1.09 -7.67
CA CYS A 211 14.78 -1.76 -6.69
C CYS A 211 16.03 -0.95 -6.29
N CYS A 212 16.60 -0.16 -7.20
CA CYS A 212 17.88 0.52 -7.01
C CYS A 212 18.02 1.77 -7.88
N ARG A 213 19.04 2.60 -7.60
CA ARG A 213 19.31 3.86 -8.31
C ARG A 213 19.37 3.70 -9.83
N SER A 214 20.07 2.69 -10.34
CA SER A 214 20.23 2.52 -11.79
C SER A 214 18.92 2.18 -12.51
N CYS A 215 18.06 1.38 -11.89
CA CYS A 215 16.71 1.11 -12.41
C CYS A 215 15.87 2.37 -12.38
N GLY A 216 15.88 3.09 -11.25
CA GLY A 216 15.14 4.35 -11.11
C GLY A 216 15.53 5.37 -12.17
N MET A 217 16.83 5.59 -12.38
CA MET A 217 17.33 6.50 -13.42
C MET A 217 16.92 6.08 -14.84
N SER A 218 16.78 4.78 -15.10
CA SER A 218 16.35 4.26 -16.40
C SER A 218 14.85 4.41 -16.65
N GLU A 219 14.03 4.36 -15.59
CA GLU A 219 12.57 4.28 -15.71
C GLU A 219 11.87 5.63 -15.44
N ILE A 220 12.50 6.55 -14.69
CA ILE A 220 11.87 7.77 -14.21
C ILE A 220 11.34 8.67 -15.33
N TRP A 221 12.00 8.68 -16.49
CA TRP A 221 11.63 9.44 -17.69
C TRP A 221 10.24 9.12 -18.23
N GLY A 222 9.78 7.86 -18.08
CA GLY A 222 8.46 7.43 -18.52
C GLY A 222 7.41 7.44 -17.41
N SER A 223 7.76 7.94 -16.22
CA SER A 223 6.94 7.74 -15.02
C SER A 223 6.04 8.93 -14.67
N GLY A 224 6.20 10.08 -15.33
CA GLY A 224 5.54 11.35 -15.01
C GLY A 224 4.78 11.99 -16.15
N GLN A 225 4.40 13.25 -15.96
CA GLN A 225 3.74 14.06 -17.00
C GLN A 225 4.73 14.39 -18.13
N GLU A 226 4.24 14.51 -19.37
CA GLU A 226 5.08 14.82 -20.53
C GLU A 226 5.77 16.19 -20.43
N ASP A 227 5.18 17.13 -19.67
CA ASP A 227 5.67 18.49 -19.46
C ASP A 227 6.34 18.70 -18.09
N ALA A 228 6.62 17.62 -17.35
CA ALA A 228 7.40 17.72 -16.13
C ALA A 228 8.80 18.26 -16.45
N ARG A 229 9.32 19.18 -15.63
CA ARG A 229 10.65 19.79 -15.82
C ARG A 229 11.79 18.99 -15.21
N GLY A 230 11.46 18.09 -14.29
CA GLY A 230 12.43 17.26 -13.59
C GLY A 230 11.78 16.18 -12.76
N PHE A 231 12.58 15.51 -11.95
CA PHE A 231 12.14 14.40 -11.12
C PHE A 231 12.80 14.40 -9.75
N VAL A 232 12.16 13.68 -8.83
CA VAL A 232 12.74 13.22 -7.58
C VAL A 232 12.24 11.82 -7.24
N PHE A 233 13.11 10.94 -6.76
CA PHE A 233 12.70 9.63 -6.28
C PHE A 233 13.61 9.10 -5.18
N PHE A 234 13.10 8.11 -4.45
CA PHE A 234 13.91 7.17 -3.68
C PHE A 234 13.48 5.74 -3.99
N HIS A 235 14.41 4.80 -3.94
CA HIS A 235 14.15 3.41 -4.31
C HIS A 235 14.00 2.49 -3.09
N MET A 236 13.71 1.21 -3.33
CA MET A 236 13.48 0.21 -2.28
C MET A 236 14.63 0.15 -1.26
N GLN A 237 15.89 0.08 -1.71
CA GLN A 237 17.04 0.04 -0.79
C GLN A 237 17.19 1.32 0.07
N CYS A 238 16.87 2.51 -0.46
CA CYS A 238 16.83 3.74 0.35
C CYS A 238 15.75 3.65 1.44
N THR A 239 14.61 3.03 1.11
CA THR A 239 13.52 2.81 2.07
C THR A 239 13.96 1.84 3.17
N GLU A 240 14.66 0.76 2.83
CA GLU A 240 15.20 -0.18 3.82
C GLU A 240 16.24 0.47 4.74
N SER A 241 17.07 1.36 4.18
CA SER A 241 18.01 2.20 4.93
C SER A 241 17.29 3.09 5.94
N ALA A 242 16.24 3.80 5.51
CA ALA A 242 15.41 4.64 6.38
C ALA A 242 14.70 3.82 7.46
N ALA A 243 14.12 2.68 7.09
CA ALA A 243 13.47 1.73 7.99
C ALA A 243 14.44 1.07 9.00
N SER A 244 15.74 1.18 8.77
CA SER A 244 16.81 0.72 9.66
C SER A 244 17.48 1.86 10.44
N GLY A 245 17.00 3.11 10.28
CA GLY A 245 17.47 4.28 11.02
C GLY A 245 18.71 4.97 10.43
N HIS A 246 19.02 4.73 9.16
CA HIS A 246 20.20 5.29 8.47
C HIS A 246 19.89 6.52 7.60
N GLY A 247 18.69 7.10 7.73
CA GLY A 247 18.24 8.21 6.89
C GLY A 247 17.74 7.79 5.51
N LEU A 248 17.32 8.76 4.71
CA LEU A 248 16.76 8.53 3.38
C LEU A 248 17.46 9.40 2.32
N SER A 249 18.09 8.76 1.35
CA SER A 249 18.68 9.43 0.20
C SER A 249 17.66 9.59 -0.94
N LEU A 250 17.60 10.78 -1.52
CA LEU A 250 16.76 11.13 -2.67
C LEU A 250 17.63 11.46 -3.88
N TYR A 251 17.24 10.91 -5.04
CA TYR A 251 17.84 11.19 -6.34
C TYR A 251 16.92 12.09 -7.14
N TYR A 252 17.49 13.06 -7.84
CA TYR A 252 16.75 14.09 -8.55
C TYR A 252 17.52 14.52 -9.79
N GLY A 253 16.85 15.24 -10.68
CA GLY A 253 17.42 15.71 -11.94
C GLY A 253 16.41 16.53 -12.76
N GLY A 254 16.93 17.37 -13.65
CA GLY A 254 16.14 17.92 -14.74
C GLY A 254 15.90 16.87 -15.83
N PHE A 255 14.82 17.01 -16.59
CA PHE A 255 14.62 16.23 -17.82
C PHE A 255 15.32 16.87 -19.03
N ASP A 256 15.65 18.15 -18.97
CA ASP A 256 16.48 18.80 -19.98
C ASP A 256 17.97 18.56 -19.68
N GLU A 257 18.78 18.39 -20.73
CA GLU A 257 20.21 18.02 -20.64
C GLU A 257 21.12 19.18 -20.14
N GLU A 258 20.54 20.34 -19.80
CA GLU A 258 21.30 21.49 -19.29
C GLU A 258 21.57 21.35 -17.78
N SER A 259 22.86 21.40 -17.38
CA SER A 259 23.30 21.11 -16.01
C SER A 259 22.70 22.04 -14.94
N ASP A 260 22.26 23.23 -15.33
CA ASP A 260 21.67 24.21 -14.42
C ASP A 260 20.29 23.76 -13.90
N ASP A 261 19.56 22.93 -14.66
CA ASP A 261 18.22 22.49 -14.29
C ASP A 261 18.24 21.50 -13.13
N THR A 262 19.26 20.63 -13.04
CA THR A 262 19.35 19.67 -11.93
C THR A 262 19.51 20.37 -10.58
N ALA A 263 20.39 21.38 -10.49
CA ALA A 263 20.56 22.14 -9.26
C ALA A 263 19.34 23.01 -8.93
N VAL A 264 18.59 23.49 -9.94
CA VAL A 264 17.29 24.16 -9.74
C VAL A 264 16.28 23.20 -9.13
N VAL A 265 16.08 22.02 -9.73
CA VAL A 265 15.19 20.98 -9.21
C VAL A 265 15.58 20.57 -7.80
N GLY A 266 16.88 20.39 -7.53
CA GLY A 266 17.38 20.08 -6.20
C GLY A 266 16.97 21.12 -5.15
N ARG A 267 17.05 22.42 -5.47
CA ARG A 267 16.58 23.48 -4.56
C ARG A 267 15.08 23.42 -4.29
N GLU A 268 14.28 23.19 -5.33
CA GLU A 268 12.82 23.04 -5.17
C GLU A 268 12.46 21.83 -4.29
N VAL A 269 13.16 20.71 -4.47
CA VAL A 269 12.99 19.51 -3.63
C VAL A 269 13.35 19.79 -2.18
N VAL A 270 14.50 20.42 -1.92
CA VAL A 270 14.93 20.78 -0.56
C VAL A 270 13.95 21.75 0.10
N GLU A 271 13.46 22.76 -0.63
CA GLU A 271 12.45 23.70 -0.15
C GLU A 271 11.15 22.98 0.23
N ALA A 272 10.63 22.13 -0.65
CA ALA A 272 9.39 21.39 -0.39
C ALA A 272 9.50 20.44 0.82
N LEU A 273 10.66 19.80 1.01
CA LEU A 273 10.93 18.93 2.17
C LEU A 273 11.09 19.73 3.47
N GLY A 274 11.78 20.87 3.40
CA GLY A 274 11.94 21.80 4.51
C GLY A 274 10.61 22.41 4.96
N ASP A 275 9.75 22.82 4.02
CA ASP A 275 8.39 23.30 4.27
C ASP A 275 7.51 22.23 4.95
N ALA A 276 7.76 20.95 4.65
CA ALA A 276 7.10 19.82 5.30
C ALA A 276 7.65 19.52 6.71
N GLY A 277 8.70 20.22 7.15
CA GLY A 277 9.32 20.10 8.46
C GLY A 277 10.35 18.96 8.56
N LEU A 278 10.88 18.49 7.43
CA LEU A 278 11.92 17.46 7.40
C LEU A 278 13.31 18.09 7.46
N THR A 279 14.25 17.41 8.11
CA THR A 279 15.66 17.85 8.15
C THR A 279 16.37 17.37 6.89
N VAL A 280 16.89 18.30 6.10
CA VAL A 280 17.48 18.04 4.80
C VAL A 280 18.94 18.46 4.78
N GLU A 281 19.81 17.58 4.31
CA GLU A 281 21.24 17.82 4.09
C GLU A 281 21.55 17.75 2.60
N TRP A 282 21.95 18.88 2.02
CA TRP A 282 22.39 18.98 0.63
C TRP A 282 23.30 20.20 0.46
N ASP A 283 24.41 20.03 -0.27
CA ASP A 283 25.43 21.08 -0.47
C ASP A 283 25.19 21.93 -1.73
N GLY A 284 24.09 21.70 -2.44
CA GLY A 284 23.77 22.36 -3.70
C GLY A 284 24.37 21.67 -4.94
N SER A 285 25.12 20.58 -4.77
CA SER A 285 25.77 19.88 -5.88
C SER A 285 24.79 18.96 -6.62
N PRO A 286 24.64 19.10 -7.95
CA PRO A 286 23.80 18.22 -8.77
C PRO A 286 24.31 16.76 -8.80
N ASP A 287 25.58 16.53 -8.44
CA ASP A 287 26.19 15.20 -8.42
C ASP A 287 25.95 14.44 -7.10
N LYS A 288 25.34 15.10 -6.11
CA LYS A 288 25.09 14.56 -4.77
C LYS A 288 23.60 14.35 -4.56
N ALA A 289 23.27 13.24 -3.90
CA ALA A 289 21.92 12.97 -3.42
C ALA A 289 21.53 14.00 -2.35
N ILE A 290 20.22 14.22 -2.22
CA ILE A 290 19.64 14.95 -1.09
C ILE A 290 19.41 13.95 0.03
N GLU A 291 19.93 14.22 1.23
CA GLU A 291 19.82 13.31 2.37
C GLU A 291 18.79 13.83 3.38
N LEU A 292 17.86 12.98 3.81
CA LEU A 292 17.01 13.24 4.97
C LEU A 292 17.61 12.57 6.21
N THR A 293 17.95 13.38 7.20
CA THR A 293 18.54 12.94 8.47
C THR A 293 17.59 13.16 9.65
N GLY A 294 17.84 12.48 10.77
CA GLY A 294 16.98 12.60 11.97
C GLY A 294 15.54 12.10 11.78
N LEU A 295 15.31 11.24 10.78
CA LEU A 295 13.99 10.77 10.37
C LEU A 295 13.44 9.73 11.36
N ASP A 296 12.26 9.97 11.94
CA ASP A 296 11.50 8.96 12.67
C ASP A 296 10.63 8.18 11.67
N TRP A 297 11.24 7.21 10.98
CA TRP A 297 10.59 6.48 9.89
C TRP A 297 9.41 5.63 10.39
N ARG A 298 8.20 6.15 10.15
CA ARG A 298 6.93 5.52 10.52
C ARG A 298 5.93 5.59 9.36
N LYS A 299 6.22 4.82 8.30
CA LYS A 299 5.30 4.62 7.17
C LYS A 299 4.19 3.64 7.57
N ARG A 300 2.94 4.05 7.38
CA ARG A 300 1.76 3.23 7.68
C ARG A 300 1.52 2.19 6.59
N LEU A 301 1.20 0.98 7.03
CA LEU A 301 0.63 -0.06 6.18
C LEU A 301 -0.75 0.37 5.67
N VAL A 302 -1.05 -0.03 4.43
CA VAL A 302 -2.34 0.22 3.78
C VAL A 302 -3.07 -1.10 3.56
N GLY A 303 -2.56 -1.97 2.68
CA GLY A 303 -3.13 -3.28 2.36
C GLY A 303 -2.51 -3.88 1.12
#